data_AF-A0A930HDJ6-F1
#
_entry.id   AF-A0A930HDJ6-F1
#
_cell.length_a   1.000
_cell.length_b   1.000
_cell.length_c   1.000
_cell.angle_alpha   90.00
_cell.angle_beta   90.00
_cell.angle_gamma   90.00
#
_symmetry.space_group_name_H-M   'P 1'
#
loop_
_entity.id
_entity.type
_entity.pdbx_description
1 polymer ?
#
loop_
_entity_poly.entity_id
_entity_poly.type
_entity_poly.pdbx_seq_one_letter_code
_entity_poly.pdbx_strand_id
1 'polypeptide(L)'
;NPRLIVFALVFLLSYIALSIPVVHKLEKKPETRGAMIQAMYRSNFVLMGLPIAINICGAGNVSKTAILVTIIVPTYNVLAVIILEYYRGGRASISKMLRKIVTNPIILGAVAAGIAISLNITVPKSIDRVVYSLSECTTPMAMMLLGASFNIKSVKSSKRNLSISIIAKLIVLPAIGLPIAMLLGFRDVEFVSLIVMMAAPCSVSSYTMAESMGSDGEIAGNAVIFTTGFSILTIFGWLFLFKNMGMF
;
A
#
# COMPACT_ATOMS: atom_id res chain seq x y z
N ASN A 1 19.00 8.54 3.95
CA ASN A 1 19.61 7.28 4.40
C ASN A 1 19.39 6.19 3.34
N PRO A 2 20.37 5.97 2.43
CA PRO A 2 20.23 5.03 1.32
C PRO A 2 19.97 3.59 1.76
N ARG A 3 20.58 3.16 2.87
CA ARG A 3 20.45 1.80 3.40
C ARG A 3 19.01 1.44 3.75
N LEU A 4 18.30 2.36 4.41
CA LEU A 4 16.90 2.21 4.78
C LEU A 4 15.99 2.05 3.56
N ILE A 5 16.21 2.88 2.53
CA ILE A 5 15.45 2.87 1.28
C ILE A 5 15.68 1.57 0.52
N VAL A 6 16.94 1.16 0.36
CA VAL A 6 17.29 -0.08 -0.34
C VAL A 6 16.68 -1.28 0.37
N PHE A 7 16.78 -1.34 1.70
CA PHE A 7 16.14 -2.40 2.47
C PHE A 7 14.62 -2.44 2.24
N ALA A 8 13.94 -1.29 2.37
CA ALA A 8 12.50 -1.21 2.21
C ALA A 8 12.04 -1.66 0.81
N LEU A 9 12.75 -1.23 -0.24
CA LEU A 9 12.46 -1.62 -1.63
C LEU A 9 12.73 -3.09 -1.90
N VAL A 10 13.90 -3.59 -1.50
CA VAL A 10 14.27 -4.99 -1.70
C VAL A 10 13.31 -5.90 -0.94
N PHE A 11 12.99 -5.57 0.32
CA PHE A 11 12.03 -6.31 1.11
C PHE A 11 10.64 -6.32 0.47
N LEU A 12 10.15 -5.15 0.03
CA LEU A 12 8.86 -5.02 -0.65
C LEU A 12 8.79 -5.89 -1.91
N LEU A 13 9.78 -5.76 -2.80
CA LEU A 13 9.84 -6.51 -4.04
C LEU A 13 9.94 -8.02 -3.78
N SER A 14 10.76 -8.42 -2.80
CA SER A 14 10.90 -9.82 -2.40
C SER A 14 9.60 -10.37 -1.83
N TYR A 15 8.91 -9.61 -0.97
CA TYR A 15 7.63 -10.00 -0.39
C TYR A 15 6.56 -10.19 -1.47
N ILE A 16 6.48 -9.26 -2.44
CA ILE A 16 5.58 -9.39 -3.59
C ILE A 16 5.93 -10.63 -4.39
N ALA A 17 7.20 -10.83 -4.74
CA ALA A 17 7.66 -11.99 -5.51
C ALA A 17 7.31 -13.31 -4.82
N LEU A 18 7.45 -13.39 -3.50
CA LEU A 18 7.08 -14.56 -2.69
C LEU A 18 5.56 -14.74 -2.56
N SER A 19 4.78 -13.66 -2.58
CA SER A 19 3.31 -13.73 -2.52
C SER A 19 2.69 -14.31 -3.80
N ILE A 20 3.32 -14.10 -4.96
CA ILE A 20 2.84 -14.56 -6.27
C ILE A 20 2.60 -16.08 -6.34
N PRO A 21 3.58 -16.96 -6.04
CA PRO A 21 3.37 -18.41 -6.10
C PRO A 21 2.37 -18.89 -5.04
N VAL A 22 2.35 -18.26 -3.87
CA VAL A 22 1.41 -18.59 -2.79
C VAL A 22 -0.02 -18.32 -3.25
N VAL A 23 -0.29 -17.13 -3.80
CA VAL A 23 -1.63 -16.75 -4.29
C VAL A 23 -2.04 -17.58 -5.50
N HIS A 24 -1.11 -17.92 -6.41
CA HIS A 24 -1.39 -18.83 -7.53
C HIS A 24 -1.85 -20.22 -7.09
N LYS A 25 -1.29 -20.74 -5.99
CA LYS A 25 -1.68 -22.04 -5.43
C LYS A 25 -3.03 -21.99 -4.72
N LEU A 26 -3.41 -20.84 -4.17
CA LEU A 26 -4.59 -20.68 -3.32
C LEU A 26 -5.85 -20.29 -4.10
N GLU A 27 -5.71 -19.46 -5.13
CA GLU A 27 -6.82 -18.92 -5.93
C GLU A 27 -6.60 -19.22 -7.42
N LYS A 28 -7.68 -19.50 -8.14
CA LYS A 28 -7.68 -19.82 -9.58
C LYS A 28 -8.02 -18.59 -10.44
N LYS A 29 -8.90 -17.70 -9.96
CA LYS A 29 -9.36 -16.52 -10.70
C LYS A 29 -8.26 -15.46 -10.80
N PRO A 30 -7.79 -15.09 -12.01
CA PRO A 30 -6.75 -14.08 -12.18
C PRO A 30 -7.05 -12.76 -11.47
N GLU A 31 -8.24 -12.19 -11.68
CA GLU A 31 -8.70 -10.94 -11.09
C GLU A 31 -8.59 -10.94 -9.55
N THR A 32 -9.00 -12.05 -8.91
CA THR A 32 -8.89 -12.22 -7.46
C THR A 32 -7.44 -12.33 -7.01
N ARG A 33 -6.55 -12.98 -7.79
CA ARG A 33 -5.11 -13.03 -7.49
C ARG A 33 -4.49 -11.64 -7.45
N GLY A 34 -4.82 -10.79 -8.43
CA GLY A 34 -4.34 -9.42 -8.49
C GLY A 34 -4.74 -8.62 -7.26
N ALA A 35 -6.02 -8.67 -6.89
CA ALA A 35 -6.55 -7.99 -5.71
C ALA A 35 -5.93 -8.51 -4.39
N MET A 36 -5.76 -9.84 -4.25
CA MET A 36 -5.12 -10.44 -3.08
C MET A 36 -3.68 -9.97 -2.92
N ILE A 37 -2.85 -10.11 -3.96
CA ILE A 37 -1.43 -9.71 -3.90
C ILE A 37 -1.32 -8.24 -3.53
N GLN A 38 -2.11 -7.37 -4.16
CA GLN A 38 -2.14 -5.95 -3.84
C GLN A 38 -2.49 -5.70 -2.38
N ALA A 39 -3.52 -6.36 -1.85
CA ALA A 39 -3.91 -6.23 -0.46
C ALA A 39 -2.82 -6.68 0.53
N MET A 40 -2.01 -7.67 0.15
CA MET A 40 -0.96 -8.23 1.01
C MET A 40 0.22 -7.27 1.22
N TYR A 41 0.60 -6.46 0.24
CA TYR A 41 1.77 -5.58 0.36
C TYR A 41 1.44 -4.10 0.56
N ARG A 42 0.35 -3.60 -0.03
CA ARG A 42 0.11 -2.16 -0.21
C ARG A 42 -0.39 -1.49 1.07
N SER A 43 0.50 -0.81 1.78
CA SER A 43 0.19 -0.13 3.04
C SER A 43 -0.45 1.25 2.86
N ASN A 44 -1.30 1.60 3.82
CA ASN A 44 -1.79 2.96 4.02
C ASN A 44 -0.75 3.85 4.72
N PHE A 45 0.42 3.98 4.11
CA PHE A 45 1.61 4.55 4.74
C PHE A 45 1.47 6.06 5.02
N VAL A 46 0.79 6.80 4.14
CA VAL A 46 0.58 8.25 4.32
C VAL A 46 -0.52 8.54 5.33
N LEU A 47 -1.71 7.95 5.16
CA LEU A 47 -2.88 8.34 5.97
C LEU A 47 -2.85 7.77 7.39
N MET A 48 -2.25 6.59 7.60
CA MET A 48 -2.14 5.99 8.92
C MET A 48 -0.69 5.90 9.41
N GLY A 49 0.25 5.51 8.55
CA GLY A 49 1.61 5.28 9.00
C GLY A 49 2.36 6.53 9.45
N LEU A 50 2.30 7.61 8.65
CA LEU A 50 3.02 8.85 8.94
C LEU A 50 2.53 9.54 10.22
N PRO A 51 1.21 9.69 10.49
CA PRO A 51 0.73 10.21 11.78
C PRO A 51 1.23 9.39 12.97
N ILE A 52 1.27 8.07 12.87
CA ILE A 52 1.77 7.20 13.95
C ILE A 52 3.26 7.46 14.18
N ALA A 53 4.06 7.56 13.12
CA ALA A 53 5.47 7.91 13.24
C ALA A 53 5.69 9.30 13.85
N ILE A 54 4.86 10.29 13.50
CA ILE A 54 4.92 11.65 14.08
C ILE A 54 4.62 11.60 15.59
N ASN A 55 3.61 10.84 16.00
CA ASN A 55 3.24 10.70 17.40
C ASN A 55 4.33 10.01 18.23
N ILE A 56 5.08 9.08 17.65
CA ILE A 56 6.12 8.33 18.36
C ILE A 56 7.45 9.08 18.37
N CYS A 57 7.90 9.56 17.21
CA CYS A 57 9.23 10.15 17.06
C CYS A 57 9.24 11.67 17.32
N GLY A 58 8.08 12.33 17.32
CA GLY A 58 7.94 13.78 17.33
C GLY A 58 8.04 14.39 15.93
N ALA A 59 7.32 15.48 15.70
CA ALA A 59 7.18 16.11 14.38
C ALA A 59 8.52 16.54 13.75
N GLY A 60 9.53 16.89 14.56
CA GLY A 60 10.86 17.27 14.07
C GLY A 60 11.76 16.11 13.64
N ASN A 61 11.41 14.87 13.97
CA ASN A 61 12.29 13.70 13.79
C ASN A 61 11.81 12.72 12.72
N VAL A 62 10.73 13.01 11.99
CA VAL A 62 10.14 12.09 10.99
C VAL A 62 10.69 12.26 9.56
N SER A 63 11.78 13.01 9.38
CA SER A 63 12.38 13.25 8.05
C SER A 63 12.72 11.94 7.33
N LYS A 64 13.17 10.91 8.07
CA LYS A 64 13.47 9.59 7.49
C LYS A 64 12.20 8.87 7.01
N THR A 65 11.11 8.98 7.78
CA THR A 65 9.78 8.47 7.40
C THR A 65 9.26 9.16 6.15
N ALA A 66 9.38 10.50 6.08
CA ALA A 66 8.95 11.29 4.93
C ALA A 66 9.69 10.88 3.65
N ILE A 67 11.02 10.71 3.71
CA ILE A 67 11.81 10.24 2.57
C ILE A 67 11.37 8.84 2.12
N LEU A 68 11.10 7.92 3.06
CA LEU A 68 10.57 6.60 2.74
C LEU A 68 9.20 6.70 2.05
N VAL A 69 8.30 7.53 2.55
CA VAL A 69 6.98 7.77 1.95
C VAL A 69 7.13 8.24 0.51
N THR A 70 8.02 9.20 0.24
CA THR A 70 8.26 9.75 -1.10
C THR A 70 8.65 8.69 -2.13
N ILE A 71 9.34 7.61 -1.73
CA ILE A 71 9.82 6.56 -2.65
C ILE A 71 8.86 5.37 -2.68
N ILE A 72 8.40 4.93 -1.50
CA ILE A 72 7.61 3.72 -1.35
C ILE A 72 6.18 3.90 -1.86
N VAL A 73 5.56 5.06 -1.67
CA VAL A 73 4.18 5.29 -2.12
C VAL A 73 4.04 5.28 -3.65
N PRO A 74 4.90 5.99 -4.42
CA PRO A 74 4.92 5.83 -5.87
C PRO A 74 5.21 4.39 -6.30
N THR A 75 6.14 3.70 -5.61
CA THR A 75 6.46 2.30 -5.91
C THR A 75 5.24 1.39 -5.69
N TYR A 76 4.48 1.58 -4.61
CA TYR A 76 3.22 0.87 -4.39
C TYR A 76 2.22 1.10 -5.52
N ASN A 77 2.11 2.32 -6.03
CA ASN A 77 1.21 2.68 -7.14
C ASN A 77 1.59 1.98 -8.43
N VAL A 78 2.86 2.08 -8.83
CA VAL A 78 3.36 1.45 -10.06
C VAL A 78 3.21 -0.07 -9.99
N LEU A 79 3.62 -0.70 -8.88
CA LEU A 79 3.49 -2.13 -8.70
C LEU A 79 2.02 -2.59 -8.70
N ALA A 80 1.11 -1.79 -8.13
CA ALA A 80 -0.31 -2.15 -8.09
C ALA A 80 -0.89 -2.16 -9.50
N VAL A 81 -0.58 -1.14 -10.30
CA VAL A 81 -1.00 -1.07 -11.70
C VAL A 81 -0.43 -2.24 -12.49
N ILE A 82 0.86 -2.57 -12.33
CA ILE A 82 1.49 -3.71 -13.03
C ILE A 82 0.80 -5.02 -12.66
N ILE A 83 0.60 -5.28 -11.36
CA ILE A 83 0.02 -6.52 -10.85
C ILE A 83 -1.43 -6.64 -11.32
N LEU A 84 -2.26 -5.61 -11.09
CA LEU A 84 -3.66 -5.64 -11.49
C LEU A 84 -3.82 -5.79 -13.00
N GLU A 85 -3.04 -5.07 -13.80
CA GLU A 85 -3.14 -5.18 -15.26
C GLU A 85 -2.66 -6.55 -15.77
N TYR A 86 -1.64 -7.13 -15.15
CA TYR A 86 -1.17 -8.47 -15.50
C TYR A 86 -2.25 -9.53 -15.27
N TYR A 87 -3.00 -9.40 -14.17
CA TYR A 87 -4.04 -10.35 -13.77
C TYR A 87 -5.44 -10.02 -14.33
N ARG A 88 -5.59 -8.89 -15.03
CA ARG A 88 -6.83 -8.49 -15.68
C ARG A 88 -7.08 -9.37 -16.90
N GLY A 89 -7.90 -10.41 -16.71
CA GLY A 89 -8.18 -11.50 -17.64
C GLY A 89 -8.19 -11.12 -19.13
N GLY A 90 -7.09 -11.45 -19.82
CA GLY A 90 -6.90 -11.27 -21.24
C GLY A 90 -5.51 -11.76 -21.62
N ARG A 91 -5.33 -12.35 -22.81
CA ARG A 91 -3.99 -12.75 -23.29
C ARG A 91 -3.14 -11.50 -23.44
N ALA A 92 -2.32 -11.21 -22.43
CA ALA A 92 -1.47 -10.03 -22.40
C ALA A 92 -0.36 -10.19 -23.45
N SER A 93 -0.59 -9.62 -24.63
CA SER A 93 0.55 -9.12 -25.41
C SER A 93 1.27 -8.12 -24.52
N ILE A 94 2.53 -8.39 -24.19
CA ILE A 94 3.38 -7.52 -23.35
C ILE A 94 3.33 -6.06 -23.85
N SER A 95 3.24 -5.86 -25.17
CA SER A 95 3.05 -4.55 -25.81
C SER A 95 1.73 -3.86 -25.40
N LYS A 96 0.60 -4.58 -25.37
CA LYS A 96 -0.69 -4.01 -24.92
C LYS A 96 -0.69 -3.70 -23.43
N MET A 97 -0.04 -4.53 -22.61
CA MET A 97 0.11 -4.30 -21.17
C MET A 97 0.96 -3.06 -20.90
N LEU A 98 2.14 -2.95 -21.54
CA LEU A 98 3.00 -1.77 -21.45
C LEU A 98 2.26 -0.50 -21.89
N ARG A 99 1.52 -0.57 -23.01
CA ARG A 99 0.70 0.57 -23.46
C ARG A 99 -0.31 0.99 -22.40
N LYS A 100 -1.03 0.05 -21.80
CA LYS A 100 -2.04 0.35 -20.77
C LYS A 100 -1.44 0.90 -19.48
N ILE A 101 -0.26 0.43 -19.08
CA ILE A 101 0.50 0.97 -17.95
C ILE A 101 0.89 2.43 -18.25
N VAL A 102 1.49 2.69 -19.42
CA VAL A 102 1.92 4.04 -19.81
C VAL A 102 0.72 4.99 -19.99
N THR A 103 -0.44 4.50 -20.43
CA THR A 103 -1.66 5.31 -20.54
C THR A 103 -2.48 5.37 -19.25
N ASN A 104 -2.01 4.79 -18.14
CA ASN A 104 -2.75 4.80 -16.89
C ASN A 104 -2.79 6.23 -16.31
N PRO A 105 -3.97 6.84 -16.05
CA PRO A 105 -4.07 8.20 -15.55
C PRO A 105 -3.30 8.45 -14.24
N ILE A 106 -3.19 7.43 -13.37
CA ILE A 106 -2.45 7.52 -12.11
C ILE A 106 -0.95 7.65 -12.38
N ILE A 107 -0.43 6.89 -13.35
CA ILE A 107 0.99 6.93 -13.75
C ILE A 107 1.27 8.23 -14.51
N LEU A 108 0.42 8.60 -15.47
CA LEU A 108 0.54 9.85 -16.22
C LEU A 108 0.54 11.07 -15.29
N GLY A 109 -0.35 11.10 -14.29
CA GLY A 109 -0.37 12.16 -13.29
C GLY A 109 0.92 12.24 -12.47
N ALA A 110 1.45 11.10 -12.02
CA ALA A 110 2.72 11.06 -11.29
C ALA A 110 3.92 11.50 -12.13
N VAL A 111 3.98 11.09 -13.41
CA VAL A 111 5.03 11.49 -14.35
C VAL A 111 4.93 12.98 -14.68
N ALA A 112 3.73 13.48 -14.96
CA ALA A 112 3.50 14.90 -15.22
C ALA A 112 3.89 15.77 -14.02
N ALA A 113 3.56 15.34 -12.79
CA ALA A 113 3.99 16.01 -11.57
C ALA A 113 5.53 16.00 -11.43
N GLY A 114 6.18 14.86 -11.70
CA GLY A 114 7.64 14.76 -11.67
C GLY A 114 8.33 15.69 -12.68
N ILE A 115 7.79 15.79 -13.90
CA ILE A 115 8.28 16.69 -14.95
C ILE A 115 8.05 18.16 -14.56
N ALA A 116 6.88 18.49 -14.01
CA ALA A 116 6.59 19.85 -13.57
C ALA A 116 7.56 20.30 -12.46
N ILE A 117 7.86 19.42 -11.50
CA ILE A 117 8.82 19.69 -10.43
C ILE A 117 10.24 19.85 -10.99
N SER A 118 10.68 18.99 -11.91
CA SER A 118 12.04 19.06 -12.46
C SER A 118 12.27 20.30 -13.33
N LEU A 119 11.23 20.78 -14.01
CA LEU A 119 11.25 22.00 -14.82
C LEU A 119 10.94 23.27 -14.01
N ASN A 120 10.76 23.17 -12.68
CA ASN A 120 10.31 24.29 -11.82
C ASN A 120 9.06 25.00 -12.33
N ILE A 121 8.13 24.26 -12.96
CA ILE A 121 6.87 24.81 -13.45
C ILE A 121 5.99 25.10 -12.23
N THR A 122 5.76 26.38 -11.96
CA THR A 122 4.86 26.82 -10.89
C THR A 122 3.43 26.85 -11.39
N VAL A 123 2.58 25.98 -10.85
CA VAL A 123 1.14 26.01 -11.09
C VAL A 123 0.53 27.20 -10.35
N PRO A 124 -0.34 28.02 -10.98
CA PRO A 124 -1.01 29.12 -10.30
C PRO A 124 -1.78 28.65 -9.06
N LYS A 125 -1.63 29.37 -7.94
CA LYS A 125 -2.25 29.00 -6.65
C LYS A 125 -3.77 28.77 -6.74
N SER A 126 -4.46 29.46 -7.64
CA SER A 126 -5.90 29.27 -7.85
C SER A 126 -6.24 27.88 -8.38
N ILE A 127 -5.43 27.33 -9.30
CA ILE A 127 -5.61 25.98 -9.84
C ILE A 127 -5.19 24.96 -8.79
N ASP A 128 -4.04 25.19 -8.16
CA ASP A 128 -3.48 24.29 -7.14
C ASP A 128 -4.46 24.05 -5.98
N ARG A 129 -5.10 25.12 -5.46
CA ARG A 129 -6.13 24.97 -4.41
C ARG A 129 -7.32 24.14 -4.86
N VAL A 130 -7.83 24.34 -6.07
CA VAL A 130 -9.00 23.61 -6.57
C VAL A 130 -8.66 22.12 -6.71
N VAL A 131 -7.51 21.81 -7.31
CA VAL A 131 -7.03 20.42 -7.46
C VAL A 131 -6.79 19.79 -6.09
N TYR A 132 -6.17 20.53 -5.17
CA TYR A 132 -5.91 20.07 -3.81
C TYR A 132 -7.20 19.76 -3.05
N SER A 133 -8.18 20.67 -3.03
CA SER A 133 -9.48 20.43 -2.39
C SER A 133 -10.21 19.23 -2.98
N LEU A 134 -10.15 19.03 -4.30
CA LEU A 134 -10.73 17.85 -4.94
C LEU A 134 -10.02 16.55 -4.52
N SER A 135 -8.69 16.61 -4.37
CA SER A 135 -7.89 15.47 -3.92
C SER A 135 -8.23 15.05 -2.47
N GLU A 136 -8.50 16.01 -1.59
CA GLU A 136 -8.89 15.75 -0.19
C GLU A 136 -10.24 15.04 -0.10
N CYS A 137 -11.18 15.30 -1.01
CA CYS A 137 -12.48 14.61 -1.07
C CYS A 137 -12.37 13.16 -1.57
N THR A 138 -11.29 12.79 -2.26
CA THR A 138 -11.17 11.48 -2.92
C THR A 138 -11.15 10.32 -1.91
N THR A 139 -10.42 10.47 -0.81
CA THR A 139 -10.31 9.41 0.21
C THR A 139 -11.64 9.21 0.97
N PRO A 140 -12.29 10.27 1.51
CA PRO A 140 -13.61 10.14 2.13
C PRO A 140 -14.66 9.55 1.19
N MET A 141 -14.71 10.00 -0.07
CA MET A 141 -15.63 9.43 -1.06
C MET A 141 -15.36 7.95 -1.32
N ALA A 142 -14.09 7.56 -1.46
CA ALA A 142 -13.73 6.15 -1.62
C ALA A 142 -14.17 5.30 -0.43
N MET A 143 -14.03 5.82 0.80
CA MET A 143 -14.50 5.11 2.01
C MET A 143 -16.03 5.05 2.09
N MET A 144 -16.73 6.11 1.70
CA MET A 144 -18.20 6.10 1.61
C MET A 144 -18.71 5.08 0.59
N LEU A 145 -18.12 5.06 -0.62
CA LEU A 145 -18.46 4.07 -1.65
C LEU A 145 -18.17 2.66 -1.18
N LEU A 146 -17.00 2.44 -0.57
CA LEU A 146 -16.64 1.15 0.00
C LEU A 146 -17.65 0.69 1.05
N GLY A 147 -18.08 1.59 1.94
CA GLY A 147 -19.12 1.32 2.94
C GLY A 147 -20.48 1.01 2.31
N ALA A 148 -20.87 1.74 1.26
CA ALA A 148 -22.12 1.52 0.53
C ALA A 148 -22.11 0.20 -0.27
N SER A 149 -20.96 -0.18 -0.82
CA SER A 149 -20.75 -1.44 -1.56
C SER A 149 -20.51 -2.65 -0.64
N PHE A 150 -20.44 -2.45 0.68
CA PHE A 150 -20.13 -3.52 1.61
C PHE A 150 -21.26 -4.56 1.68
N ASN A 151 -20.95 -5.80 1.30
CA ASN A 151 -21.91 -6.88 1.29
C ASN A 151 -21.43 -8.04 2.16
N ILE A 152 -22.15 -8.35 3.25
CA ILE A 152 -21.83 -9.45 4.18
C ILE A 152 -21.80 -10.81 3.46
N LYS A 153 -22.59 -11.00 2.40
CA LYS A 153 -22.57 -12.24 1.61
C LYS A 153 -21.23 -12.40 0.86
N SER A 154 -20.68 -11.32 0.32
CA SER A 154 -19.35 -11.31 -0.32
C SER A 154 -18.25 -11.71 0.67
N VAL A 155 -18.34 -11.21 1.90
CA VAL A 155 -17.38 -11.52 2.97
C VAL A 155 -17.42 -13.01 3.29
N LYS A 156 -18.61 -13.61 3.35
CA LYS A 156 -18.77 -15.05 3.62
C LYS A 156 -18.25 -15.90 2.46
N SER A 157 -18.56 -15.55 1.21
CA SER A 157 -18.11 -16.31 0.03
C SER A 157 -16.59 -16.26 -0.15
N SER A 158 -15.98 -15.13 0.21
CA SER A 158 -14.56 -14.86 -0.02
C SER A 158 -13.71 -14.94 1.26
N LYS A 159 -14.28 -15.49 2.36
CA LYS A 159 -13.67 -15.52 3.69
C LYS A 159 -12.25 -16.06 3.68
N ARG A 160 -12.00 -17.16 2.97
CA ARG A 160 -10.67 -17.79 2.88
C ARG A 160 -9.63 -16.81 2.34
N ASN A 161 -9.87 -16.25 1.16
CA ASN A 161 -8.94 -15.35 0.47
C ASN A 161 -8.74 -14.04 1.24
N LEU A 162 -9.83 -13.53 1.82
CA LEU A 162 -9.80 -12.35 2.68
C LEU A 162 -8.95 -12.60 3.93
N SER A 163 -9.16 -13.70 4.67
CA SER A 163 -8.37 -14.03 5.85
C SER A 163 -6.89 -14.20 5.52
N ILE A 164 -6.56 -14.86 4.41
CA ILE A 164 -5.18 -14.97 3.94
C ILE A 164 -4.56 -13.59 3.70
N SER A 165 -5.28 -12.71 3.01
CA SER A 165 -4.80 -11.36 2.70
C SER A 165 -4.57 -10.52 3.96
N ILE A 166 -5.50 -10.59 4.92
CA ILE A 166 -5.39 -9.89 6.22
C ILE A 166 -4.19 -10.40 7.02
N ILE A 167 -4.08 -11.72 7.21
CA ILE A 167 -2.99 -12.34 7.98
C ILE A 167 -1.65 -12.03 7.31
N ALA A 168 -1.58 -12.16 5.99
CA ALA A 168 -0.38 -11.87 5.24
C ALA A 168 0.04 -10.40 5.41
N LYS A 169 -0.91 -9.47 5.37
CA LYS A 169 -0.65 -8.03 5.47
C LYS A 169 -0.26 -7.58 6.87
N LEU A 170 -1.04 -7.96 7.88
CA LEU A 170 -0.91 -7.44 9.24
C LEU A 170 0.03 -8.25 10.13
N ILE A 171 0.24 -9.52 9.81
CA ILE A 171 1.06 -10.43 10.62
C ILE A 171 2.29 -10.87 9.85
N VAL A 172 2.16 -11.58 8.73
CA VAL A 172 3.30 -12.19 8.03
C VAL A 172 4.30 -11.14 7.53
N LEU A 173 3.82 -10.07 6.89
CA LEU A 173 4.67 -9.01 6.37
C LEU A 173 5.53 -8.36 7.47
N PRO A 174 4.97 -7.82 8.57
CA PRO A 174 5.77 -7.27 9.67
C PRO A 174 6.56 -8.34 10.44
N ALA A 175 6.02 -9.56 10.62
CA ALA A 175 6.72 -10.65 11.32
C ALA A 175 7.99 -11.11 10.60
N ILE A 176 8.06 -10.97 9.27
CA ILE A 176 9.27 -11.27 8.51
C ILE A 176 10.15 -10.01 8.42
N GLY A 177 9.58 -8.87 8.05
CA GLY A 177 10.35 -7.67 7.74
C GLY A 177 10.98 -7.01 8.95
N LEU A 178 10.28 -6.94 10.09
CA LEU A 178 10.77 -6.24 11.28
C LEU A 178 11.92 -6.98 11.98
N PRO A 179 11.89 -8.31 12.15
CA PRO A 179 13.06 -9.03 12.67
C PRO A 179 14.28 -8.92 11.76
N ILE A 180 14.11 -9.01 10.43
CA ILE A 180 15.23 -8.81 9.49
C ILE A 180 15.78 -7.39 9.64
N ALA A 181 14.92 -6.38 9.73
CA ALA A 181 15.34 -5.00 9.95
C ALA A 181 16.11 -4.84 11.27
N MET A 182 15.66 -5.52 12.33
CA MET A 182 16.31 -5.51 13.64
C MET A 182 17.72 -6.11 13.57
N LEU A 183 17.87 -7.27 12.90
CA LEU A 183 19.15 -7.96 12.73
C LEU A 183 20.12 -7.15 11.87
N LEU A 184 19.60 -6.40 10.89
CA LEU A 184 20.39 -5.45 10.12
C LEU A 184 20.74 -4.17 10.91
N GLY A 185 20.25 -4.00 12.13
CA GLY A 185 20.64 -2.89 13.01
C GLY A 185 19.89 -1.59 12.75
N PHE A 186 18.72 -1.60 12.10
CA PHE A 186 17.84 -0.43 12.07
C PHE A 186 17.28 -0.16 13.48
N ARG A 187 17.30 1.10 13.92
CA ARG A 187 16.89 1.56 15.26
C ARG A 187 16.17 2.90 15.22
N ASP A 188 15.51 3.25 16.31
CA ASP A 188 14.84 4.53 16.55
C ASP A 188 13.84 4.87 15.43
N VAL A 189 13.90 6.10 14.92
CA VAL A 189 13.08 6.60 13.81
C VAL A 189 13.09 5.66 12.60
N GLU A 190 14.23 5.04 12.27
CA GLU A 190 14.32 4.14 11.12
C GLU A 190 13.48 2.90 11.33
N PHE A 191 13.54 2.35 12.55
CA PHE A 191 12.76 1.17 12.90
C PHE A 191 11.27 1.49 12.98
N VAL A 192 10.89 2.61 13.62
CA VAL A 192 9.50 3.09 13.64
C VAL A 192 8.96 3.30 12.22
N SER A 193 9.77 3.89 11.33
CA SER A 193 9.40 4.07 9.92
C SER A 193 9.10 2.75 9.22
N LEU A 194 9.87 1.70 9.49
CA LEU A 194 9.63 0.36 8.95
C LEU A 194 8.41 -0.30 9.57
N ILE A 195 8.16 -0.13 10.88
CA ILE A 195 6.92 -0.59 11.52
C ILE A 195 5.72 0.03 10.82
N VAL A 196 5.67 1.36 10.71
CA VAL A 196 4.51 2.02 10.12
C VAL A 196 4.38 1.77 8.62
N MET A 197 5.49 1.51 7.92
CA MET A 197 5.46 1.07 6.52
C MET A 197 4.87 -0.34 6.39
N MET A 198 5.18 -1.26 7.31
CA MET A 198 4.84 -2.68 7.17
C MET A 198 3.49 -3.04 7.82
N ALA A 199 3.23 -2.51 9.02
CA ALA A 199 2.09 -2.85 9.86
C ALA A 199 0.85 -1.99 9.61
N ALA A 200 0.96 -0.88 8.87
CA ALA A 200 -0.20 -0.09 8.46
C ALA A 200 -1.18 -0.94 7.61
N PRO A 201 -2.50 -0.68 7.71
CA PRO A 201 -3.51 -1.45 7.01
C PRO A 201 -3.40 -1.32 5.48
N CYS A 202 -4.19 -2.11 4.75
CA CYS A 202 -4.30 -1.97 3.31
C CYS A 202 -4.77 -0.55 2.94
N SER A 203 -4.17 0.05 1.90
CA SER A 203 -4.55 1.39 1.45
C SER A 203 -5.98 1.43 0.91
N VAL A 204 -6.75 2.46 1.26
CA VAL A 204 -8.11 2.71 0.73
C VAL A 204 -8.13 2.79 -0.79
N SER A 205 -7.07 3.36 -1.38
CA SER A 205 -6.88 3.43 -2.84
C SER A 205 -6.83 2.06 -3.52
N SER A 206 -6.63 0.97 -2.76
CA SER A 206 -6.64 -0.37 -3.32
C SER A 206 -8.01 -0.77 -3.85
N TYR A 207 -9.07 -0.34 -3.18
CA TYR A 207 -10.45 -0.61 -3.60
C TYR A 207 -10.76 0.08 -4.93
N THR A 208 -10.57 1.40 -5.00
CA THR A 208 -10.88 2.18 -6.21
C THR A 208 -10.03 1.78 -7.41
N MET A 209 -8.77 1.37 -7.17
CA MET A 209 -7.89 0.86 -8.22
C MET A 209 -8.33 -0.52 -8.72
N ALA A 210 -8.71 -1.43 -7.82
CA ALA A 210 -9.20 -2.75 -8.20
C ALA A 210 -10.49 -2.64 -9.03
N GLU A 211 -11.45 -1.82 -8.60
CA GLU A 211 -12.70 -1.55 -9.33
C GLU A 211 -12.44 -0.95 -10.72
N SER A 212 -11.66 0.13 -10.80
CA SER A 212 -11.38 0.81 -12.08
C SER A 212 -10.60 -0.03 -13.08
N MET A 213 -9.86 -1.04 -12.62
CA MET A 213 -9.07 -1.93 -13.47
C MET A 213 -9.76 -3.27 -13.76
N GLY A 214 -11.02 -3.47 -13.31
CA GLY A 214 -11.74 -4.73 -13.53
C GLY A 214 -11.12 -5.93 -12.78
N SER A 215 -10.50 -5.65 -11.63
CA SER A 215 -10.03 -6.66 -10.68
C SER A 215 -11.13 -6.97 -9.65
N ASP A 216 -10.85 -7.85 -8.70
CA ASP A 216 -11.77 -8.20 -7.61
C ASP A 216 -11.85 -7.07 -6.57
N GLY A 217 -12.73 -6.09 -6.84
CA GLY A 217 -12.98 -4.94 -5.97
C GLY A 217 -13.60 -5.33 -4.63
N GLU A 218 -14.39 -6.42 -4.56
CA GLU A 218 -14.95 -6.92 -3.31
C GLU A 218 -13.85 -7.38 -2.35
N ILE A 219 -12.89 -8.19 -2.82
CA ILE A 219 -11.73 -8.60 -2.00
C ILE A 219 -10.91 -7.39 -1.57
N ALA A 220 -10.63 -6.45 -2.48
CA ALA A 220 -9.83 -5.27 -2.18
C ALA A 220 -10.53 -4.38 -1.12
N GLY A 221 -11.83 -4.13 -1.28
CA GLY A 221 -12.64 -3.32 -0.35
C GLY A 221 -12.76 -3.98 1.01
N ASN A 222 -13.08 -5.28 1.05
CA ASN A 222 -13.14 -6.04 2.29
C ASN A 222 -11.78 -6.05 3.00
N ALA A 223 -10.67 -6.24 2.27
CA ALA A 223 -9.34 -6.19 2.86
C ALA A 223 -9.05 -4.83 3.49
N VAL A 224 -9.44 -3.72 2.87
CA VAL A 224 -9.30 -2.38 3.46
C VAL A 224 -10.07 -2.27 4.78
N ILE A 225 -11.35 -2.67 4.84
CA ILE A 225 -12.15 -2.60 6.08
C ILE A 225 -11.50 -3.40 7.20
N PHE A 226 -11.27 -4.69 6.93
CA PHE A 226 -10.83 -5.62 7.97
C PHE A 226 -9.40 -5.32 8.40
N THR A 227 -8.51 -4.98 7.47
CA THR A 227 -7.16 -4.58 7.87
C THR A 227 -7.18 -3.28 8.65
N THR A 228 -8.02 -2.29 8.29
CA THR A 228 -8.15 -1.05 9.05
C THR A 228 -8.61 -1.33 10.48
N GLY A 229 -9.68 -2.12 10.66
CA GLY A 229 -10.18 -2.48 11.99
C GLY A 229 -9.17 -3.27 12.83
N PHE A 230 -8.56 -4.31 12.25
CA PHE A 230 -7.58 -5.13 12.98
C PHE A 230 -6.23 -4.44 13.18
N SER A 231 -5.88 -3.46 12.35
CA SER A 231 -4.60 -2.74 12.46
C SER A 231 -4.43 -2.00 13.77
N ILE A 232 -5.53 -1.59 14.42
CA ILE A 232 -5.49 -0.96 15.74
C ILE A 232 -4.76 -1.88 16.74
N LEU A 233 -5.13 -3.16 16.76
CA LEU A 233 -4.54 -4.14 17.65
C LEU A 233 -3.15 -4.58 17.16
N THR A 234 -2.98 -4.81 15.87
CA THR A 234 -1.70 -5.34 15.36
C THR A 234 -0.60 -4.29 15.38
N ILE A 235 -0.87 -3.03 15.01
CA ILE A 235 0.11 -1.95 15.09
C ILE A 235 0.51 -1.72 16.56
N PHE A 236 -0.46 -1.66 17.47
CA PHE A 236 -0.17 -1.58 18.90
C PHE A 236 0.71 -2.74 19.36
N GLY A 237 0.37 -3.97 18.98
CA GLY A 237 1.15 -5.16 19.32
C GLY A 237 2.59 -5.10 18.80
N TRP A 238 2.79 -4.71 17.53
CA TRP A 238 4.13 -4.56 16.95
C TRP A 238 4.94 -3.44 17.62
N LEU A 239 4.33 -2.29 17.85
CA LEU A 239 4.97 -1.17 18.55
C LEU A 239 5.36 -1.56 19.97
N PHE A 240 4.43 -2.16 20.72
CA PHE A 240 4.68 -2.60 22.08
C PHE A 240 5.81 -3.64 22.14
N LEU A 241 5.74 -4.67 21.29
CA LEU A 241 6.76 -5.72 21.24
C LEU A 241 8.15 -5.13 21.02
N PHE A 242 8.33 -4.34 19.96
CA PHE A 242 9.64 -3.83 19.59
C PHE A 242 10.13 -2.70 20.50
N LYS A 243 9.22 -1.92 21.10
CA LYS A 243 9.58 -0.96 22.15
C LYS A 243 10.15 -1.66 23.39
N ASN A 244 9.53 -2.76 23.84
CA ASN A 244 10.05 -3.55 24.97
C ASN A 244 11.40 -4.22 24.66
N MET A 245 11.69 -4.48 23.40
CA MET A 245 13.00 -4.97 22.95
C MET A 245 14.06 -3.87 22.80
N GLY A 246 13.74 -2.61 23.16
CA GLY A 246 14.68 -1.49 23.12
C GLY A 246 15.04 -1.02 21.70
N MET A 247 14.11 -1.15 20.76
CA MET A 247 14.36 -0.82 19.34
C MET A 247 14.21 0.66 19.00
N PHE A 248 13.42 1.39 19.79
CA PHE A 248 13.12 2.81 19.68
C PHE A 248 12.47 3.32 20.97
#